data_AF-A0AB74M0Z8-F1
#
_entry.id   AF-A0AB74M0Z8-F1
#
_cell.length_a   1.000
_cell.length_b   1.000
_cell.length_c   1.000
_cell.angle_alpha   90.00
_cell.angle_beta   90.00
_cell.angle_gamma   90.00
#
_symmetry.space_group_name_H-M   'P 1'
#
loop_
_entity.id
_entity.type
_entity.pdbx_description
1 polymer ?
#
loop_
_entity_poly.entity_id
_entity_poly.type
_entity_poly.pdbx_seq_one_letter_code
_entity_poly.pdbx_strand_id
1 'polypeptide(L)'
;MARREREIGPCEVTCLACGWVSYAVTRAEAESEVARMREYLATLSAEDRRGWSEEGPSVEKYVCMGCGGREFRPARAEDCPDGATTNPVVWEG
;
A
#
# COMPACT_ATOMS: atom_id res chain seq x y z
N MET A 1 28.42 5.33 9.64
CA MET A 1 27.34 4.51 10.21
C MET A 1 27.04 3.44 9.19
N ALA A 2 27.23 2.16 9.54
CA ALA A 2 26.95 1.05 8.63
C ALA A 2 25.45 1.07 8.29
N ARG A 3 25.15 1.22 7.00
CA ARG A 3 23.80 1.14 6.44
C ARG A 3 23.30 -0.27 6.74
N ARG A 4 22.35 -0.41 7.68
CA ARG A 4 21.69 -1.69 7.90
C ARG A 4 20.94 -2.02 6.61
N GLU A 5 21.41 -3.01 5.87
CA GLU A 5 20.68 -3.61 4.76
C GLU A 5 19.30 -3.99 5.29
N ARG A 6 18.23 -3.49 4.66
CA ARG A 6 16.90 -3.94 5.03
C ARG A 6 16.71 -5.32 4.40
N GLU A 7 16.57 -6.33 5.25
CA GLU A 7 16.03 -7.62 4.80
C GLU A 7 14.60 -7.37 4.31
N ILE A 8 14.30 -7.85 3.10
CA ILE A 8 12.95 -7.79 2.55
C ILE A 8 12.02 -8.51 3.52
N GLY A 9 10.99 -7.82 3.98
CA GLY A 9 10.01 -8.38 4.90
C GLY A 9 9.21 -9.50 4.22
N PRO A 10 8.70 -10.50 4.95
CA PRO A 10 7.94 -11.62 4.37
C PRO A 10 6.67 -11.18 3.63
N CYS A 11 6.20 -9.95 3.88
CA CYS A 11 5.02 -9.37 3.26
C CYS A 11 5.36 -8.45 2.07
N GLU A 12 6.62 -8.24 1.71
CA GLU A 12 6.96 -7.34 0.60
C GLU A 12 6.83 -8.06 -0.75
N VAL A 13 6.21 -7.37 -1.70
CA VAL A 13 5.87 -7.92 -3.01
C VAL A 13 6.25 -6.95 -4.13
N THR A 14 6.69 -7.52 -5.24
CA THR A 14 7.10 -6.76 -6.43
C THR A 14 6.03 -6.91 -7.51
N CYS A 15 5.57 -5.79 -8.06
CA CYS A 15 4.63 -5.78 -9.18
C CYS A 15 5.27 -6.41 -10.42
N LEU A 16 4.57 -7.36 -11.05
CA LEU A 16 5.06 -8.03 -12.26
C LEU A 16 5.07 -7.13 -13.48
N ALA A 17 4.25 -6.07 -13.50
CA ALA A 17 4.15 -5.17 -14.63
C ALA A 17 5.23 -4.08 -14.67
N CYS A 18 5.62 -3.53 -13.51
CA CYS A 18 6.50 -2.35 -13.46
C CYS A 18 7.67 -2.46 -12.47
N GLY A 19 7.79 -3.55 -11.71
CA GLY A 19 8.88 -3.73 -10.74
C GLY A 19 8.75 -2.92 -9.46
N TRP A 20 7.65 -2.18 -9.27
CA TRP A 20 7.42 -1.43 -8.02
C TRP A 20 7.27 -2.37 -6.83
N VAL A 21 7.88 -2.02 -5.70
CA VAL A 21 7.77 -2.79 -4.45
C VAL A 21 6.71 -2.19 -3.55
N SER A 22 5.84 -3.06 -3.07
CA SER A 22 4.72 -2.78 -2.17
C SER A 22 4.78 -3.75 -1.00
N TYR A 23 3.95 -3.55 0.02
CA TYR A 23 3.71 -4.56 1.05
C TYR A 23 2.30 -5.12 0.91
N ALA A 24 2.19 -6.43 1.03
CA ALA A 24 0.97 -7.19 0.91
C ALA A 24 0.14 -7.09 2.20
N VAL A 25 -1.17 -6.92 2.00
CA VAL A 25 -2.20 -7.04 3.03
C VAL A 25 -3.28 -7.98 2.52
N THR A 26 -4.00 -8.61 3.44
CA THR A 26 -5.21 -9.36 3.12
C THR A 26 -6.34 -8.43 2.71
N ARG A 27 -7.33 -8.97 2.01
CA ARG A 27 -8.53 -8.19 1.69
C ARG A 27 -9.27 -7.74 2.94
N ALA A 28 -9.33 -8.59 3.97
CA ALA A 28 -9.99 -8.28 5.24
C ALA A 28 -9.32 -7.10 5.97
N GLU A 29 -7.99 -7.04 5.98
CA GLU A 29 -7.25 -5.90 6.55
C GLU A 29 -7.53 -4.61 5.77
N ALA A 30 -7.51 -4.67 4.44
CA ALA A 30 -7.82 -3.51 3.59
C ALA A 30 -9.26 -3.01 3.82
N GLU A 31 -10.24 -3.92 3.94
CA GLU A 31 -11.63 -3.59 4.24
C GLU A 31 -11.79 -2.95 5.63
N SER A 32 -11.11 -3.49 6.64
CA SER A 32 -11.10 -2.93 8.00
C SER A 32 -10.50 -1.53 8.04
N GLU A 33 -9.38 -1.30 7.35
CA GLU A 33 -8.75 0.01 7.27
C GLU A 33 -9.63 1.03 6.55
N VAL A 34 -10.26 0.63 5.43
CA VAL A 34 -11.20 1.49 4.71
C VAL A 34 -12.39 1.87 5.59
N ALA A 35 -12.95 0.92 6.35
CA ALA A 35 -14.05 1.19 7.28
C ALA A 35 -13.62 2.22 8.35
N ARG A 36 -12.47 1.99 8.99
CA ARG A 36 -11.89 2.91 9.99
C ARG A 36 -11.66 4.31 9.42
N MET A 37 -11.12 4.41 8.21
CA MET A 37 -10.89 5.69 7.54
C MET A 37 -12.20 6.39 7.18
N ARG A 38 -13.23 5.66 6.76
CA ARG A 38 -14.57 6.24 6.50
C ARG A 38 -15.18 6.81 7.78
N GLU A 39 -15.10 6.08 8.87
CA GLU A 39 -15.55 6.53 10.19
C GLU A 39 -14.78 7.78 10.64
N TYR A 40 -13.45 7.78 10.56
CA TYR A 40 -12.63 8.94 10.88
C TYR A 40 -13.03 10.16 10.04
N LEU A 41 -13.10 9.98 8.71
CA LEU A 41 -13.51 11.05 7.83
C LEU A 41 -14.89 11.58 8.18
N ALA A 42 -15.84 10.73 8.61
CA ALA A 42 -17.18 11.16 9.05
C ALA A 42 -17.18 12.11 10.25
N THR A 43 -16.09 12.12 11.04
CA THR A 43 -15.95 13.03 12.19
C THR A 43 -15.35 14.39 11.83
N LEU A 44 -14.76 14.52 10.64
CA LEU A 44 -14.07 15.74 10.21
C LEU A 44 -15.04 16.82 9.73
N SER A 45 -14.64 18.08 9.96
CA SER A 45 -15.31 19.24 9.39
C SER A 45 -15.17 19.28 7.86
N ALA A 46 -15.97 20.11 7.19
CA ALA A 46 -15.84 20.32 5.75
C ALA A 46 -14.48 20.93 5.38
N GLU A 47 -13.91 21.79 6.25
CA GLU A 47 -12.60 22.39 6.04
C GLU A 47 -11.48 21.34 6.09
N ASP A 48 -11.50 20.47 7.11
CA ASP A 48 -10.51 19.40 7.27
C ASP A 48 -10.63 18.31 6.18
N ARG A 49 -11.81 18.18 5.57
CA ARG A 49 -12.06 17.27 4.45
C ARG A 49 -11.59 17.78 3.11
N ARG A 50 -11.24 19.06 2.97
CA ARG A 50 -10.90 19.69 1.68
C ARG A 50 -9.73 19.03 0.95
N GLY A 51 -8.80 18.41 1.67
CA GLY A 51 -7.64 17.70 1.10
C GLY A 51 -7.92 16.26 0.65
N TRP A 52 -9.13 15.74 0.88
CA TRP A 52 -9.48 14.35 0.60
C TRP A 52 -10.25 14.22 -0.71
N SER A 53 -10.03 13.11 -1.44
CA SER A 53 -10.77 12.83 -2.67
C SER A 53 -12.26 12.61 -2.36
N GLU A 54 -13.15 13.12 -3.23
CA GLU A 54 -14.61 12.96 -3.08
C GLU A 54 -15.07 11.50 -3.04
N GLU A 55 -14.41 10.62 -3.80
CA GLU A 55 -14.67 9.17 -3.79
C GLU A 55 -14.38 8.49 -2.44
N GLY A 56 -13.55 9.13 -1.61
CA GLY A 56 -13.07 8.60 -0.34
C GLY A 56 -12.15 7.38 -0.47
N PRO A 57 -11.84 6.73 0.67
CA PRO A 57 -11.05 5.51 0.72
C PRO A 57 -11.85 4.32 0.16
N SER A 58 -11.18 3.44 -0.57
CA SER A 58 -11.76 2.24 -1.18
C SER A 58 -10.70 1.14 -1.26
N VAL A 59 -11.13 -0.11 -1.13
CA VAL A 59 -10.26 -1.30 -1.31
C VAL A 59 -9.72 -1.36 -2.73
N GLU A 60 -10.46 -0.83 -3.71
CA GLU A 60 -10.02 -0.80 -5.12
C GLU A 60 -8.78 0.07 -5.34
N LYS A 61 -8.40 0.91 -4.36
CA LYS A 61 -7.18 1.73 -4.40
C LYS A 61 -5.94 0.98 -3.89
N TYR A 62 -6.08 -0.25 -3.39
CA TYR A 62 -4.97 -1.12 -2.95
C TYR A 62 -4.30 -1.83 -4.14
N VAL A 63 -3.83 -1.03 -5.08
CA VAL A 63 -3.16 -1.46 -6.32
C VAL A 63 -1.73 -0.94 -6.35
N CYS A 64 -0.92 -1.43 -7.28
CA CYS A 64 0.44 -0.91 -7.47
C CYS A 64 0.41 0.61 -7.67
N MET A 65 1.15 1.36 -6.84
CA MET A 65 1.20 2.82 -6.93
C MET A 65 1.85 3.32 -8.23
N GLY A 66 2.76 2.53 -8.81
CA GLY A 66 3.46 2.89 -10.04
C GLY A 66 2.61 2.73 -11.31
N CYS A 67 1.82 1.66 -11.43
CA CYS A 67 1.11 1.34 -12.68
C CYS A 67 -0.36 0.90 -12.53
N GLY A 68 -0.88 0.77 -11.31
CA GLY A 68 -2.24 0.27 -11.05
C GLY A 68 -2.41 -1.25 -11.19
N GLY A 69 -1.34 -1.99 -11.44
CA GLY A 69 -1.35 -3.46 -11.54
C GLY A 69 -1.75 -4.16 -10.24
N ARG A 70 -2.23 -5.40 -10.37
CA ARG A 70 -2.71 -6.27 -9.26
C ARG A 70 -2.00 -7.62 -9.17
N GLU A 71 -1.06 -7.87 -10.06
CA GLU A 71 -0.29 -9.10 -10.11
C GLU A 71 1.09 -8.86 -9.52
N PHE A 72 1.44 -9.67 -8.50
CA PHE A 72 2.64 -9.51 -7.73
C PHE A 72 3.34 -10.86 -7.49
N ARG A 73 4.63 -10.79 -7.18
CA ARG A 73 5.44 -11.90 -6.67
C ARG A 73 6.10 -11.50 -5.34
N PRO A 74 6.58 -12.44 -4.52
CA PRO A 74 7.47 -12.10 -3.41
C PRO A 74 8.64 -11.23 -3.88
N ALA A 75 8.95 -10.20 -3.11
CA ALA A 75 10.08 -9.32 -3.38
C ALA A 75 11.41 -10.02 -3.04
N ARG A 76 12.48 -9.55 -3.68
CA ARG A 76 13.87 -9.97 -3.48
C ARG A 76 14.66 -8.78 -2.95
N ALA A 77 15.77 -9.03 -2.26
CA ALA A 77 16.59 -7.99 -1.62
C ALA A 77 16.96 -6.83 -2.56
N GLU A 78 17.16 -7.14 -3.84
CA GLU A 78 17.57 -6.18 -4.87
C GLU A 78 16.40 -5.38 -5.48
N ASP A 79 15.14 -5.76 -5.22
CA ASP A 79 13.97 -5.13 -5.85
C ASP A 79 13.66 -3.75 -5.24
N CYS A 80 14.01 -3.51 -3.97
CA CYS A 80 13.64 -2.29 -3.24
C CYS A 80 14.88 -1.52 -2.76
N PRO A 81 15.12 -0.29 -3.23
CA PRO A 81 16.19 0.55 -2.70
C PRO A 81 15.99 0.88 -1.22
N ASP A 82 17.06 0.91 -0.42
CA ASP A 82 16.93 1.32 0.98
C ASP A 82 16.37 2.73 1.12
N GLY A 83 15.48 2.90 2.10
CA GLY A 83 14.82 4.18 2.37
C GLY A 83 13.59 4.45 1.49
N ALA A 84 13.27 3.56 0.54
CA ALA A 84 12.03 3.67 -0.22
C ALA A 84 10.81 3.47 0.69
N THR A 85 9.77 4.26 0.44
CA THR A 85 8.46 4.06 1.08
C THR A 85 7.61 3.16 0.20
N THR A 86 7.09 2.08 0.78
CA THR A 86 6.22 1.12 0.08
C THR A 86 4.75 1.40 0.39
N ASN A 87 3.86 1.08 -0.54
CA ASN A 87 2.41 1.23 -0.39
C ASN A 87 1.74 -0.13 -0.10
N PRO A 88 0.58 -0.16 0.57
CA PRO A 88 -0.18 -1.38 0.73
C PRO A 88 -0.79 -1.81 -0.60
N VAL A 89 -0.81 -3.12 -0.84
CA VAL A 89 -1.56 -3.76 -1.94
C VAL A 89 -2.27 -5.00 -1.41
N VAL A 90 -3.45 -5.29 -1.95
CA VAL A 90 -4.14 -6.55 -1.62
C VAL A 90 -3.48 -7.67 -2.41
N TRP A 91 -2.85 -8.60 -1.70
CA TRP A 91 -2.22 -9.79 -2.27
C TRP A 91 -2.13 -10.88 -1.20
N GLU A 92 -2.66 -12.07 -1.49
CA GLU A 92 -2.79 -13.15 -0.50
C GLU A 92 -1.90 -14.37 -0.79
N GLY A 93 -1.17 -14.36 -1.91
CA GLY A 93 -0.24 -15.43 -2.28
C GLY A 93 -0.93 -16.68 -2.83
#